data_AF-A0AAU8Z148-F1
#
_entry.id   AF-A0AAU8Z148-F1
#
_cell.length_a   1.000
_cell.length_b   1.000
_cell.length_c   1.000
_cell.angle_alpha   90.00
_cell.angle_beta   90.00
_cell.angle_gamma   90.00
#
_symmetry.space_group_name_H-M   'P 1'
#
loop_
_entity.id
_entity.type
_entity.pdbx_description
1 polymer ?
#
loop_
_entity_poly.entity_id
_entity_poly.type
_entity_poly.pdbx_seq_one_letter_code
_entity_poly.pdbx_strand_id
1 'polypeptide(L)'
;MQRLYSILLKQHIGKINKPVVKLGDRVNKGTLVAVPEGMGANIYASVSGIIKNIDKNEIVIEADKIQKDEFEHLKDSNNILDLIREAGIVGMGGAGFPTNIKMDVDLKGGVVIANAVECEPLLEHNINQIINEPELIYKGLCYAMKAVNASKGVFAIKAKNVQAISSLKNVIKDSNIKIVELPDMYPMGEERAIIREVLGILLDPAQLPLEANAVVSNVETLSKIAEAVELKKPVISKNITVVGKLKNGLKSQVFMNVPIGTTIRELIESAGGIDGEYGEIILGGPFTGRSAQMDEPITKTSGGIIVTMPFLKETRNMGLLVCACGGNENRLREIATNMGANVVGVEKCKQALEVKGNLKCENPGNCPGQAEKILKLKKSGAEVVLISNCSDCTNTVMCVAPKLKMPVYHLTDHVMRTVNHPLIRRLK
;
A
#
# COMPACT_ATOMS: atom_id res chain seq x y z
N MET A 1 5.28 -16.24 28.64
CA MET A 1 4.80 -17.08 27.52
C MET A 1 5.75 -16.87 26.35
N GLN A 2 6.27 -17.91 25.71
CA GLN A 2 7.09 -17.73 24.49
C GLN A 2 6.18 -17.28 23.34
N ARG A 3 6.66 -16.34 22.53
CA ARG A 3 5.85 -15.64 21.50
C ARG A 3 5.99 -16.37 20.16
N LEU A 4 4.88 -16.63 19.50
CA LEU A 4 4.85 -17.25 18.17
C LEU A 4 4.76 -16.16 17.09
N TYR A 5 5.55 -16.29 16.03
CA TYR A 5 5.51 -15.42 14.85
C TYR A 5 5.15 -16.24 13.62
N SER A 6 4.06 -15.87 12.96
CA SER A 6 3.61 -16.50 11.71
C SER A 6 4.15 -15.72 10.51
N ILE A 7 5.07 -16.35 9.76
CA ILE A 7 5.64 -15.81 8.53
C ILE A 7 4.88 -16.41 7.35
N LEU A 8 3.99 -15.62 6.74
CA LEU A 8 3.22 -16.06 5.57
C LEU A 8 4.16 -16.30 4.37
N LEU A 9 3.91 -17.37 3.63
CA LEU A 9 4.64 -17.75 2.42
C LEU A 9 4.17 -17.00 1.17
N LYS A 10 3.03 -16.29 1.24
CA LYS A 10 2.51 -15.41 0.19
C LYS A 10 2.71 -13.94 0.58
N GLN A 11 3.77 -13.31 0.06
CA GLN A 11 4.06 -11.88 0.33
C GLN A 11 4.32 -11.06 -0.95
N HIS A 12 3.89 -11.57 -2.10
CA HIS A 12 4.03 -10.95 -3.40
C HIS A 12 2.98 -11.46 -4.40
N ILE A 13 2.91 -10.83 -5.58
CA ILE A 13 1.96 -11.23 -6.63
C ILE A 13 2.17 -12.65 -7.17
N GLY A 14 3.42 -13.14 -7.15
CA GLY A 14 3.81 -14.46 -7.66
C GLY A 14 3.26 -15.63 -6.84
N LYS A 15 3.64 -16.88 -7.15
CA LYS A 15 3.14 -18.06 -6.41
C LYS A 15 3.53 -18.03 -4.92
N ILE A 16 2.92 -18.89 -4.12
CA ILE A 16 3.33 -19.09 -2.73
C ILE A 16 4.79 -19.60 -2.71
N ASN A 17 5.62 -19.11 -1.80
CA ASN A 17 7.00 -19.55 -1.69
C ASN A 17 7.13 -20.94 -1.10
N LYS A 18 8.21 -21.63 -1.48
CA LYS A 18 8.60 -22.93 -0.95
C LYS A 18 9.49 -22.74 0.28
N PRO A 19 9.12 -23.28 1.45
CA PRO A 19 9.99 -23.32 2.63
C PRO A 19 11.33 -24.02 2.35
N VAL A 20 12.41 -23.51 2.95
CA VAL A 20 13.77 -24.09 2.86
C VAL A 20 14.35 -24.51 4.22
N VAL A 21 13.57 -24.33 5.28
CA VAL A 21 13.86 -24.78 6.65
C VAL A 21 13.00 -26.00 7.01
N LYS A 22 13.35 -26.67 8.12
CA LYS A 22 12.66 -27.84 8.66
C LYS A 22 12.13 -27.55 10.07
N LEU A 23 11.17 -28.36 10.49
CA LEU A 23 10.65 -28.34 11.86
C LEU A 23 11.79 -28.58 12.85
N GLY A 24 11.88 -27.75 13.88
CA GLY A 24 12.93 -27.82 14.91
C GLY A 24 14.22 -27.08 14.56
N ASP A 25 14.37 -26.55 13.33
CA ASP A 25 15.54 -25.75 12.97
C ASP A 25 15.62 -24.48 13.84
N ARG A 26 16.84 -24.14 14.27
CA ARG A 26 17.15 -22.83 14.85
C ARG A 26 17.34 -21.84 13.72
N VAL A 27 16.66 -20.70 13.79
CA VAL A 27 16.84 -19.57 12.87
C VAL A 27 17.26 -18.34 13.64
N ASN A 28 18.09 -17.51 13.03
CA ASN A 28 18.38 -16.17 13.51
C ASN A 28 17.56 -15.17 12.70
N LYS A 29 17.45 -13.94 13.23
CA LYS A 29 16.95 -12.81 12.45
C LYS A 29 17.77 -12.70 11.15
N GLY A 30 17.11 -12.66 10.00
CA GLY A 30 17.76 -12.63 8.70
C GLY A 30 18.11 -13.99 8.09
N THR A 31 17.79 -15.11 8.74
CA THR A 31 17.91 -16.44 8.11
C THR A 31 16.90 -16.59 6.97
N LEU A 32 17.34 -17.09 5.81
CA LEU A 32 16.47 -17.39 4.67
C LEU A 32 15.56 -18.58 5.02
N VAL A 33 14.24 -18.38 4.97
CA VAL A 33 13.26 -19.41 5.37
C VAL A 33 12.40 -19.92 4.22
N ALA A 34 12.22 -19.14 3.15
CA ALA A 34 11.50 -19.60 1.96
C ALA A 34 11.95 -18.88 0.68
N VAL A 35 11.90 -19.59 -0.44
CA VAL A 35 12.31 -19.11 -1.77
C VAL A 35 11.13 -19.15 -2.74
N PRO A 36 11.05 -18.23 -3.72
CA PRO A 36 9.97 -18.20 -4.69
C PRO A 36 10.09 -19.32 -5.73
N GLU A 37 8.94 -19.82 -6.19
CA GLU A 37 8.87 -20.68 -7.38
C GLU A 37 8.46 -19.84 -8.60
N GLY A 38 9.46 -19.42 -9.38
CA GLY A 38 9.30 -18.51 -10.53
C GLY A 38 9.33 -17.04 -10.11
N MET A 39 8.38 -16.24 -10.59
CA MET A 39 8.26 -14.83 -10.20
C MET A 39 7.95 -14.72 -8.70
N GLY A 40 8.80 -14.01 -7.95
CA GLY A 40 8.61 -13.80 -6.51
C GLY A 40 9.85 -13.21 -5.84
N ALA A 41 9.90 -13.29 -4.51
CA ALA A 41 11.00 -12.75 -3.71
C ALA A 41 11.25 -13.63 -2.48
N ASN A 42 12.52 -13.74 -2.06
CA ASN A 42 12.93 -14.48 -0.86
C ASN A 42 12.18 -14.02 0.40
N ILE A 43 11.98 -14.92 1.35
CA ILE A 43 11.39 -14.64 2.66
C ILE A 43 12.38 -15.04 3.76
N TYR A 44 12.56 -14.15 4.72
CA TYR A 44 13.53 -14.26 5.79
C TYR A 44 12.84 -14.27 7.15
N ALA A 45 13.45 -14.93 8.13
CA ALA A 45 13.01 -14.87 9.53
C ALA A 45 13.20 -13.43 10.06
N SER A 46 12.14 -12.85 10.60
CA SER A 46 12.17 -11.50 11.19
C SER A 46 12.61 -11.49 12.66
N VAL A 47 12.64 -12.67 13.28
CA VAL A 47 12.99 -12.92 14.68
C VAL A 47 13.88 -14.17 14.77
N SER A 48 14.71 -14.24 15.81
CA SER A 48 15.49 -15.43 16.14
C SER A 48 14.65 -16.38 17.00
N GLY A 49 14.76 -17.68 16.76
CA GLY A 49 13.96 -18.67 17.46
C GLY A 49 14.05 -20.07 16.85
N ILE A 50 13.05 -20.89 17.13
CA ILE A 50 12.95 -22.28 16.65
C ILE A 50 11.71 -22.43 15.77
N ILE A 51 11.85 -23.09 14.62
CA ILE A 51 10.72 -23.41 13.76
C ILE A 51 9.80 -24.42 14.47
N LYS A 52 8.56 -24.01 14.73
CA LYS A 52 7.53 -24.82 15.41
C LYS A 52 6.49 -25.44 14.50
N ASN A 53 6.24 -24.82 13.36
CA ASN A 53 5.32 -25.35 12.38
C ASN A 53 5.72 -24.87 10.99
N ILE A 54 5.46 -25.71 10.00
CA ILE A 54 5.54 -25.37 8.58
C ILE A 54 4.32 -25.99 7.92
N ASP A 55 3.50 -25.17 7.29
CA ASP A 55 2.40 -25.65 6.45
C ASP A 55 2.44 -24.99 5.06
N LYS A 56 1.37 -25.18 4.29
CA LYS A 56 1.28 -24.69 2.90
C LYS A 56 1.16 -23.17 2.80
N ASN A 57 0.82 -22.48 3.88
CA ASN A 57 0.54 -21.04 3.93
C ASN A 57 1.59 -20.27 4.74
N GLU A 58 2.16 -20.87 5.78
CA GLU A 58 3.04 -20.16 6.71
C GLU A 58 4.15 -21.02 7.35
N ILE A 59 5.13 -20.31 7.92
CA ILE A 59 6.15 -20.84 8.83
C ILE A 59 5.96 -20.18 10.18
N VAL A 60 5.81 -20.96 11.25
CA VAL A 60 5.67 -20.45 12.62
C VAL A 60 6.99 -20.58 13.36
N ILE A 61 7.47 -19.46 13.89
CA ILE A 61 8.70 -19.37 14.69
C ILE A 61 8.33 -19.13 16.15
N GLU A 62 8.74 -20.02 17.05
CA GLU A 62 8.76 -19.71 18.48
C GLU A 62 9.97 -18.82 18.74
N ALA A 63 9.71 -17.54 18.99
CA ALA A 63 10.74 -16.54 19.19
C ALA A 63 11.45 -16.73 20.53
N ASP A 64 12.77 -16.52 20.51
CA ASP A 64 13.57 -16.41 21.72
C ASP A 64 13.05 -15.27 22.61
N LYS A 65 13.14 -15.46 23.93
CA LYS A 65 12.72 -14.45 24.92
C LYS A 65 13.47 -13.12 24.75
N ILE A 66 14.73 -13.20 24.32
CA ILE A 66 15.60 -12.06 24.08
C ILE A 66 15.93 -12.06 22.59
N GLN A 67 15.57 -10.99 21.90
CA GLN A 67 15.92 -10.76 20.50
C GLN A 67 17.14 -9.85 20.44
N LYS A 68 18.20 -10.31 19.77
CA LYS A 68 19.36 -9.47 19.45
C LYS A 68 19.04 -8.62 18.22
N ASP A 69 19.70 -7.47 18.12
CA ASP A 69 19.54 -6.58 16.96
C ASP A 69 20.28 -7.07 15.71
N GLU A 70 21.34 -7.86 15.91
CA GLU A 70 22.12 -8.53 14.86
C GLU A 70 21.24 -9.38 13.95
N PHE A 71 21.62 -9.43 12.68
CA PHE A 71 20.94 -10.22 11.66
C PHE A 71 21.97 -10.93 10.77
N GLU A 72 21.56 -12.06 10.19
CA GLU A 72 22.35 -12.74 9.16
C GLU A 72 22.40 -11.88 7.90
N HIS A 73 23.62 -11.61 7.45
CA HIS A 73 23.86 -10.80 6.27
C HIS A 73 23.54 -11.58 4.98
N LEU A 74 23.12 -10.83 3.96
CA LEU A 74 22.97 -11.34 2.60
C LEU A 74 24.30 -11.88 2.08
N LYS A 75 24.21 -12.82 1.14
CA LYS A 75 25.37 -13.23 0.35
C LYS A 75 25.95 -12.00 -0.36
N ASP A 76 27.28 -11.90 -0.34
CA ASP A 76 27.94 -10.74 -0.92
C ASP A 76 27.79 -10.74 -2.45
N SER A 77 27.65 -9.53 -2.99
CA SER A 77 27.58 -9.28 -4.43
C SER A 77 27.93 -7.82 -4.71
N ASN A 78 28.64 -7.61 -5.82
CA ASN A 78 28.96 -6.29 -6.36
C ASN A 78 27.85 -5.75 -7.28
N ASN A 79 26.85 -6.57 -7.61
CA ASN A 79 25.71 -6.18 -8.44
C ASN A 79 24.50 -5.80 -7.56
N ILE A 80 24.02 -4.58 -7.73
CA ILE A 80 22.86 -4.06 -6.99
C ILE A 80 21.62 -4.92 -7.22
N LEU A 81 21.37 -5.37 -8.47
CA LEU A 81 20.19 -6.19 -8.78
C LEU A 81 20.22 -7.55 -8.08
N ASP A 82 21.41 -8.14 -7.93
CA ASP A 82 21.57 -9.40 -7.21
C ASP A 82 21.32 -9.22 -5.71
N LEU A 83 21.77 -8.11 -5.12
CA LEU A 83 21.45 -7.78 -3.73
C LEU A 83 19.95 -7.50 -3.53
N ILE A 84 19.29 -6.82 -4.47
CA ILE A 84 17.84 -6.60 -4.43
C ILE A 84 17.09 -7.94 -4.48
N ARG A 85 17.52 -8.86 -5.37
CA ARG A 85 16.95 -10.20 -5.51
C ARG A 85 17.16 -11.01 -4.23
N GLU A 86 18.40 -11.06 -3.74
CA GLU A 86 18.78 -11.82 -2.55
C GLU A 86 17.97 -11.31 -1.35
N ALA A 87 17.96 -10.00 -1.08
CA ALA A 87 17.22 -9.39 0.02
C ALA A 87 15.71 -9.65 0.04
N GLY A 88 15.14 -10.14 -1.07
CA GLY A 88 13.73 -10.43 -1.20
C GLY A 88 12.87 -9.16 -1.20
N ILE A 89 13.32 -8.11 -1.88
CA ILE A 89 12.62 -6.82 -1.91
C ILE A 89 11.43 -6.88 -2.86
N VAL A 90 10.26 -6.45 -2.37
CA VAL A 90 9.03 -6.30 -3.16
C VAL A 90 8.57 -4.84 -3.13
N GLY A 91 7.73 -4.44 -4.09
CA GLY A 91 7.09 -3.14 -4.10
C GLY A 91 6.18 -2.97 -2.88
N MET A 92 6.57 -2.06 -1.99
CA MET A 92 5.96 -1.84 -0.67
C MET A 92 4.80 -0.84 -0.68
N GLY A 93 4.38 -0.38 -1.87
CA GLY A 93 3.21 0.46 -2.06
C GLY A 93 1.89 -0.29 -2.29
N GLY A 94 1.84 -1.60 -1.99
CA GLY A 94 0.62 -2.40 -2.10
C GLY A 94 0.85 -3.76 -2.75
N ALA A 95 0.86 -3.85 -4.08
CA ALA A 95 0.77 -5.13 -4.80
C ALA A 95 1.89 -6.15 -4.51
N GLY A 96 3.08 -5.73 -4.04
CA GLY A 96 4.18 -6.65 -3.78
C GLY A 96 4.81 -7.21 -5.06
N PHE A 97 4.97 -6.40 -6.10
CA PHE A 97 5.71 -6.81 -7.29
C PHE A 97 7.21 -6.97 -6.97
N PRO A 98 7.89 -8.07 -7.36
CA PRO A 98 9.32 -8.25 -7.07
C PRO A 98 10.18 -7.12 -7.64
N THR A 99 10.94 -6.45 -6.77
CA THR A 99 11.67 -5.23 -7.13
C THR A 99 12.83 -5.55 -8.07
N ASN A 100 13.47 -6.71 -7.91
CA ASN A 100 14.53 -7.15 -8.82
C ASN A 100 14.02 -7.29 -10.25
N ILE A 101 12.79 -7.77 -10.46
CA ILE A 101 12.19 -7.89 -11.79
C ILE A 101 11.82 -6.50 -12.32
N LYS A 102 11.30 -5.62 -11.47
CA LYS A 102 10.94 -4.25 -11.87
C LYS A 102 12.15 -3.44 -12.32
N MET A 103 13.29 -3.68 -11.69
CA MET A 103 14.55 -3.00 -11.93
C MET A 103 15.43 -3.73 -12.97
N ASP A 104 15.02 -4.89 -13.50
CA ASP A 104 15.76 -5.64 -14.52
C ASP A 104 15.52 -5.04 -15.91
N VAL A 105 15.86 -3.75 -16.05
CA VAL A 105 15.66 -2.93 -17.24
C VAL A 105 16.81 -1.93 -17.39
N ASP A 106 17.12 -1.53 -18.62
CA ASP A 106 18.05 -0.44 -18.91
C ASP A 106 17.27 0.76 -19.46
N LEU A 107 17.21 1.85 -18.69
CA LEU A 107 16.53 3.09 -19.06
C LEU A 107 17.36 3.96 -20.02
N LYS A 108 18.61 3.60 -20.33
CA LYS A 108 19.49 4.34 -21.26
C LYS A 108 19.48 5.86 -21.00
N GLY A 109 19.60 6.24 -19.74
CA GLY A 109 19.52 7.63 -19.30
C GLY A 109 18.11 8.14 -18.97
N GLY A 110 17.12 7.27 -18.75
CA GLY A 110 15.77 7.64 -18.30
C GLY A 110 15.70 8.12 -16.84
N VAL A 111 14.54 7.92 -16.20
CA VAL A 111 14.24 8.47 -14.87
C VAL A 111 13.78 7.41 -13.87
N VAL A 112 14.31 7.48 -12.64
CA VAL A 112 13.71 6.79 -11.49
C VAL A 112 12.91 7.78 -10.67
N ILE A 113 11.62 7.48 -10.44
CA ILE A 113 10.72 8.31 -9.66
C ILE A 113 10.46 7.63 -8.32
N ALA A 114 10.94 8.23 -7.23
CA ALA A 114 10.55 7.90 -5.87
C ALA A 114 9.12 8.40 -5.61
N ASN A 115 8.19 7.45 -5.50
CA ASN A 115 6.80 7.70 -5.10
C ASN A 115 6.75 7.96 -3.59
N ALA A 116 6.76 9.24 -3.23
CA ALA A 116 6.70 9.79 -1.88
C ALA A 116 5.31 10.39 -1.58
N VAL A 117 4.28 9.94 -2.29
CA VAL A 117 2.95 10.59 -2.27
C VAL A 117 2.14 10.25 -1.02
N GLU A 118 2.29 9.03 -0.49
CA GLU A 118 1.41 8.43 0.55
C GLU A 118 -0.06 8.80 0.32
N CYS A 119 -0.67 8.09 -0.65
CA CYS A 119 -1.95 8.54 -1.18
C CYS A 119 -3.13 8.08 -0.32
N GLU A 120 -3.00 6.96 0.37
CA GLU A 120 -4.03 6.42 1.25
C GLU A 120 -4.25 7.36 2.45
N PRO A 121 -5.46 7.92 2.64
CA PRO A 121 -5.70 8.80 3.77
C PRO A 121 -5.41 8.09 5.09
N LEU A 122 -4.99 8.86 6.09
CA LEU A 122 -4.63 8.38 7.44
C LEU A 122 -3.35 7.55 7.52
N LEU A 123 -2.79 7.05 6.42
CA LEU A 123 -1.47 6.43 6.44
C LEU A 123 -0.39 7.51 6.46
N GLU A 124 0.58 7.34 7.35
CA GLU A 124 1.60 8.37 7.61
C GLU A 124 3.02 7.78 7.68
N HIS A 125 3.16 6.45 7.63
CA HIS A 125 4.42 5.75 7.80
C HIS A 125 5.48 6.13 6.75
N ASN A 126 5.12 6.29 5.47
CA ASN A 126 6.08 6.73 4.45
C ASN A 126 6.50 8.19 4.64
N ILE A 127 5.57 9.08 5.00
CA ILE A 127 5.89 10.49 5.27
C ILE A 127 6.80 10.62 6.50
N ASN A 128 6.52 9.88 7.56
CA ASN A 128 7.37 9.81 8.75
C ASN A 128 8.76 9.25 8.40
N GLN A 129 8.85 8.24 7.54
CA GLN A 129 10.15 7.73 7.09
C GLN A 129 10.95 8.79 6.32
N ILE A 130 10.30 9.56 5.44
CA ILE A 130 10.96 10.66 4.72
C ILE A 130 11.51 11.72 5.69
N ILE A 131 10.75 12.04 6.74
CA ILE A 131 11.16 13.03 7.73
C ILE A 131 12.35 12.54 8.55
N ASN A 132 12.31 11.28 9.01
CA ASN A 132 13.25 10.73 9.99
C ASN A 132 14.49 10.05 9.36
N GLU A 133 14.34 9.47 8.17
CA GLU A 133 15.39 8.71 7.45
C GLU A 133 15.59 9.20 5.99
N PRO A 134 15.63 10.53 5.72
CA PRO A 134 15.70 11.04 4.34
C PRO A 134 16.94 10.55 3.58
N GLU A 135 18.06 10.39 4.28
CA GLU A 135 19.34 10.03 3.69
C GLU A 135 19.36 8.56 3.22
N LEU A 136 18.66 7.67 3.93
CA LEU A 136 18.49 6.27 3.54
C LEU A 136 17.66 6.16 2.25
N ILE A 137 16.56 6.92 2.18
CA ILE A 137 15.70 6.99 1.00
C ILE A 137 16.46 7.57 -0.20
N TYR A 138 17.22 8.65 0.02
CA TYR A 138 18.06 9.27 -1.01
C TYR A 138 19.10 8.31 -1.59
N LYS A 139 19.83 7.59 -0.73
CA LYS A 139 20.75 6.53 -1.15
C LYS A 139 20.03 5.45 -1.95
N GLY A 140 18.85 5.04 -1.49
CA GLY A 140 18.00 4.07 -2.18
C GLY A 140 17.65 4.48 -3.60
N LEU A 141 17.26 5.75 -3.80
CA LEU A 141 17.02 6.32 -5.13
C LEU A 141 18.30 6.29 -5.99
N CYS A 142 19.45 6.68 -5.43
CA CYS A 142 20.72 6.66 -6.15
C CYS A 142 21.10 5.24 -6.60
N TYR A 143 20.93 4.23 -5.74
CA TYR A 143 21.19 2.83 -6.10
C TYR A 143 20.21 2.31 -7.15
N ALA A 144 18.93 2.66 -7.05
CA ALA A 144 17.95 2.32 -8.06
C ALA A 144 18.30 2.95 -9.42
N MET A 145 18.70 4.22 -9.45
CA MET A 145 19.17 4.90 -10.67
C MET A 145 20.36 4.18 -11.30
N LYS A 146 21.36 3.79 -10.50
CA LYS A 146 22.51 3.00 -10.98
C LYS A 146 22.09 1.64 -11.53
N ALA A 147 21.20 0.93 -10.83
CA ALA A 147 20.74 -0.41 -11.22
C ALA A 147 20.06 -0.42 -12.60
N VAL A 148 19.33 0.64 -12.94
CA VAL A 148 18.57 0.74 -14.20
C VAL A 148 19.20 1.69 -15.22
N ASN A 149 20.44 2.15 -14.98
CA ASN A 149 21.16 3.10 -15.84
C ASN A 149 20.33 4.38 -16.16
N ALA A 150 19.68 4.93 -15.13
CA ALA A 150 18.94 6.20 -15.22
C ALA A 150 19.89 7.39 -15.06
N SER A 151 19.65 8.47 -15.82
CA SER A 151 20.39 9.72 -15.67
C SER A 151 19.74 10.69 -14.69
N LYS A 152 18.44 10.50 -14.37
CA LYS A 152 17.66 11.42 -13.55
C LYS A 152 16.93 10.70 -12.42
N GLY A 153 16.80 11.40 -11.30
CA GLY A 153 15.97 10.97 -10.17
C GLY A 153 14.91 12.01 -9.84
N VAL A 154 13.74 11.56 -9.39
CA VAL A 154 12.66 12.45 -8.95
C VAL A 154 12.06 11.97 -7.65
N PHE A 155 11.90 12.85 -6.66
CA PHE A 155 10.98 12.66 -5.55
C PHE A 155 9.64 13.28 -5.88
N ALA A 156 8.62 12.44 -6.10
CA ALA A 156 7.24 12.87 -6.34
C ALA A 156 6.47 12.88 -5.02
N ILE A 157 6.14 14.05 -4.51
CA ILE A 157 5.56 14.25 -3.17
C ILE A 157 4.48 15.32 -3.19
N LYS A 158 3.43 15.19 -2.37
CA LYS A 158 2.38 16.22 -2.29
C LYS A 158 2.92 17.51 -1.67
N ALA A 159 2.57 18.66 -2.25
CA ALA A 159 3.02 19.98 -1.81
C ALA A 159 2.74 20.27 -0.32
N LYS A 160 1.66 19.69 0.24
CA LYS A 160 1.31 19.85 1.65
C LYS A 160 2.35 19.27 2.64
N ASN A 161 3.19 18.35 2.20
CA ASN A 161 4.15 17.65 3.07
C ASN A 161 5.45 18.47 3.24
N VAL A 162 5.32 19.72 3.68
CA VAL A 162 6.40 20.72 3.71
C VAL A 162 7.61 20.24 4.52
N GLN A 163 7.40 19.59 5.67
CA GLN A 163 8.48 19.07 6.50
C GLN A 163 9.27 17.96 5.79
N ALA A 164 8.58 17.01 5.16
CA ALA A 164 9.21 15.92 4.41
C ALA A 164 9.98 16.45 3.18
N ILE A 165 9.42 17.44 2.48
CA ILE A 165 10.12 18.14 1.39
C ILE A 165 11.40 18.79 1.89
N SER A 166 11.36 19.48 3.04
CA SER A 166 12.53 20.09 3.66
C SER A 166 13.60 19.06 4.01
N SER A 167 13.22 17.94 4.65
CA SER A 167 14.14 16.84 4.97
C SER A 167 14.83 16.28 3.71
N LEU A 168 14.10 16.11 2.60
CA LEU A 168 14.68 15.67 1.33
C LEU A 168 15.63 16.71 0.73
N LYS A 169 15.27 18.00 0.74
CA LYS A 169 16.13 19.08 0.22
C LYS A 169 17.49 19.12 0.91
N ASN A 170 17.54 18.78 2.20
CA ASN A 170 18.77 18.79 2.99
C ASN A 170 19.76 17.67 2.63
N VAL A 171 19.29 16.55 2.05
CA VAL A 171 20.13 15.39 1.75
C VAL A 171 20.45 15.21 0.26
N ILE A 172 19.66 15.84 -0.63
CA ILE A 172 19.89 15.76 -2.08
C ILE A 172 21.17 16.52 -2.44
N LYS A 173 22.15 15.80 -2.98
CA LYS A 173 23.45 16.35 -3.39
C LYS A 173 23.65 16.35 -4.91
N ASP A 174 23.03 15.40 -5.59
CA ASP A 174 23.12 15.25 -7.05
C ASP A 174 22.17 16.22 -7.77
N SER A 175 22.70 17.05 -8.66
CA SER A 175 21.92 18.01 -9.48
C SER A 175 20.95 17.34 -10.44
N ASN A 176 21.12 16.05 -10.73
CA ASN A 176 20.21 15.27 -11.57
C ASN A 176 19.00 14.73 -10.80
N ILE A 177 18.95 14.95 -9.49
CA ILE A 177 17.84 14.55 -8.62
C ILE A 177 17.06 15.79 -8.20
N LYS A 178 15.75 15.78 -8.45
CA LYS A 178 14.87 16.91 -8.08
C LYS A 178 13.64 16.45 -7.30
N ILE A 179 12.99 17.40 -6.64
CA ILE A 179 11.67 17.21 -6.02
C ILE A 179 10.62 17.78 -6.96
N VAL A 180 9.55 17.02 -7.21
CA VAL A 180 8.36 17.47 -7.93
C VAL A 180 7.19 17.45 -6.94
N GLU A 181 6.61 18.63 -6.71
CA GLU A 181 5.47 18.82 -5.83
C GLU A 181 4.17 18.50 -6.59
N LEU A 182 3.33 17.65 -6.00
CA LEU A 182 2.09 17.14 -6.57
C LEU A 182 0.84 17.69 -5.86
N PRO A 183 -0.32 17.73 -6.54
CA PRO A 183 -1.57 18.14 -5.91
C PRO A 183 -2.01 17.18 -4.79
N ASP A 184 -2.68 17.71 -3.76
CA ASP A 184 -3.26 16.89 -2.70
C ASP A 184 -4.60 16.29 -3.11
N MET A 185 -4.54 15.17 -3.81
CA MET A 185 -5.74 14.41 -4.18
C MET A 185 -5.45 12.90 -4.24
N TYR A 186 -6.50 12.10 -4.10
CA TYR A 186 -6.46 10.67 -4.41
C TYR A 186 -6.98 10.47 -5.84
N PRO A 187 -6.27 9.73 -6.73
CA PRO A 187 -5.22 8.74 -6.47
C PRO A 187 -3.84 9.20 -6.99
N MET A 188 -3.29 10.33 -6.53
CA MET A 188 -1.99 10.83 -7.04
C MET A 188 -0.81 9.88 -6.85
N GLY A 189 -0.92 8.88 -5.97
CA GLY A 189 0.10 7.86 -5.80
C GLY A 189 0.08 6.77 -6.86
N GLU A 190 -0.91 6.75 -7.76
CA GLU A 190 -0.98 5.80 -8.86
C GLU A 190 0.12 6.09 -9.89
N GLU A 191 0.75 5.03 -10.40
CA GLU A 191 1.98 5.13 -11.16
C GLU A 191 1.86 5.96 -12.44
N ARG A 192 0.76 5.81 -13.19
CA ARG A 192 0.49 6.58 -14.41
C ARG A 192 0.10 8.02 -14.08
N ALA A 193 -0.58 8.27 -12.95
CA ALA A 193 -0.81 9.62 -12.46
C ALA A 193 0.51 10.35 -12.18
N ILE A 194 1.45 9.71 -11.48
CA ILE A 194 2.78 10.27 -11.19
C ILE A 194 3.54 10.57 -12.47
N ILE A 195 3.59 9.61 -13.41
CA ILE A 195 4.30 9.79 -14.69
C ILE A 195 3.70 10.97 -15.47
N ARG A 196 2.36 11.11 -15.49
CA ARG A 196 1.69 12.25 -16.12
C ARG A 196 2.14 13.58 -15.51
N GLU A 197 2.14 13.72 -14.19
CA GLU A 197 2.52 14.99 -13.56
C GLU A 197 4.03 15.27 -13.60
N VAL A 198 4.86 14.24 -13.58
CA VAL A 198 6.33 14.39 -13.55
C VAL A 198 6.92 14.57 -14.95
N LEU A 199 6.39 13.86 -15.95
CA LEU A 199 6.95 13.79 -17.30
C LEU A 199 6.02 14.36 -18.38
N GLY A 200 4.77 14.68 -18.06
CA GLY A 200 3.78 15.13 -19.04
C GLY A 200 3.25 14.02 -19.94
N ILE A 201 3.51 12.75 -19.60
CA ILE A 201 3.14 11.58 -20.41
C ILE A 201 2.00 10.83 -19.72
N LEU A 202 0.82 10.79 -20.33
CA LEU A 202 -0.26 9.89 -19.90
C LEU A 202 -0.10 8.57 -20.66
N LEU A 203 0.34 7.53 -19.95
CA LEU A 203 0.41 6.18 -20.48
C LEU A 203 -0.99 5.59 -20.67
N ASP A 204 -1.16 4.75 -21.68
CA ASP A 204 -2.35 3.94 -21.85
C ASP A 204 -2.51 2.91 -20.72
N PRO A 205 -3.73 2.43 -20.43
CA PRO A 205 -4.00 1.51 -19.32
C PRO A 205 -3.20 0.20 -19.31
N ALA A 206 -2.78 -0.28 -20.48
CA ALA A 206 -1.98 -1.50 -20.62
C ALA A 206 -0.47 -1.24 -20.65
N GLN A 207 -0.04 0.02 -20.82
CA GLN A 207 1.37 0.39 -20.88
C GLN A 207 2.02 0.38 -19.50
N LEU A 208 3.31 0.08 -19.49
CA LEU A 208 4.14 0.08 -18.29
C LEU A 208 4.96 1.39 -18.22
N PRO A 209 5.44 1.78 -17.04
CA PRO A 209 6.33 2.94 -16.85
C PRO A 209 7.52 3.01 -17.81
N LEU A 210 8.03 1.84 -18.22
CA LEU A 210 9.14 1.72 -19.15
C LEU A 210 8.86 2.41 -20.50
N GLU A 211 7.60 2.45 -20.94
CA GLU A 211 7.18 3.15 -22.17
C GLU A 211 7.37 4.68 -22.06
N ALA A 212 7.37 5.22 -20.84
CA ALA A 212 7.73 6.62 -20.55
C ALA A 212 9.22 6.77 -20.18
N ASN A 213 10.03 5.74 -20.46
CA ASN A 213 11.43 5.63 -20.04
C ASN A 213 11.63 5.87 -18.52
N ALA A 214 10.73 5.31 -17.71
CA ALA A 214 10.66 5.55 -16.28
C ALA A 214 10.54 4.26 -15.46
N VAL A 215 11.05 4.29 -14.24
CA VAL A 215 10.73 3.33 -13.17
C VAL A 215 10.22 4.09 -11.96
N VAL A 216 9.04 3.73 -11.45
CA VAL A 216 8.50 4.34 -10.23
C VAL A 216 8.66 3.38 -9.04
N SER A 217 9.17 3.83 -7.90
CA SER A 217 9.33 2.97 -6.72
C SER A 217 8.89 3.68 -5.45
N ASN A 218 8.18 2.97 -4.58
CA ASN A 218 7.79 3.50 -3.27
C ASN A 218 9.03 3.82 -2.42
N VAL A 219 8.96 4.89 -1.61
CA VAL A 219 10.09 5.33 -0.78
C VAL A 219 10.59 4.26 0.19
N GLU A 220 9.72 3.45 0.78
CA GLU A 220 10.16 2.38 1.68
C GLU A 220 10.87 1.26 0.91
N THR A 221 10.40 0.94 -0.30
CA THR A 221 11.13 0.02 -1.19
C THR A 221 12.53 0.56 -1.49
N LEU A 222 12.69 1.86 -1.76
CA LEU A 222 14.00 2.46 -1.98
C LEU A 222 14.89 2.37 -0.73
N SER A 223 14.34 2.63 0.47
CA SER A 223 15.06 2.41 1.73
C SER A 223 15.55 0.98 1.86
N LYS A 224 14.72 -0.02 1.52
CA LYS A 224 15.12 -1.43 1.55
C LYS A 224 16.22 -1.75 0.53
N ILE A 225 16.26 -1.07 -0.62
CA ILE A 225 17.38 -1.19 -1.56
C ILE A 225 18.67 -0.67 -0.91
N ALA A 226 18.62 0.50 -0.25
CA ALA A 226 19.79 1.03 0.45
C ALA A 226 20.28 0.11 1.58
N GLU A 227 19.37 -0.42 2.40
CA GLU A 227 19.72 -1.38 3.45
C GLU A 227 20.37 -2.65 2.88
N ALA A 228 19.86 -3.18 1.77
CA ALA A 228 20.41 -4.35 1.11
C ALA A 228 21.83 -4.08 0.56
N VAL A 229 22.08 -2.89 0.01
CA VAL A 229 23.38 -2.55 -0.57
C VAL A 229 24.42 -2.23 0.51
N GLU A 230 24.07 -1.38 1.46
CA GLU A 230 25.01 -0.81 2.45
C GLU A 230 25.24 -1.74 3.64
N LEU A 231 24.17 -2.41 4.10
CA LEU A 231 24.19 -3.20 5.33
C LEU A 231 24.11 -4.71 5.07
N LYS A 232 23.94 -5.11 3.80
CA LYS A 232 23.65 -6.50 3.42
C LYS A 232 22.50 -7.05 4.26
N LYS A 233 21.43 -6.26 4.40
CA LYS A 233 20.29 -6.58 5.27
C LYS A 233 19.12 -7.13 4.46
N PRO A 234 18.59 -8.32 4.80
CA PRO A 234 17.36 -8.84 4.19
C PRO A 234 16.12 -8.05 4.61
N VAL A 235 15.04 -8.15 3.82
CA VAL A 235 13.75 -7.56 4.20
C VAL A 235 13.09 -8.41 5.29
N ILE A 236 13.22 -7.93 6.52
CA ILE A 236 12.73 -8.57 7.75
C ILE A 236 11.76 -7.68 8.54
N SER A 237 11.58 -6.42 8.12
CA SER A 237 10.74 -5.44 8.79
C SER A 237 9.86 -4.65 7.82
N LYS A 238 8.78 -4.10 8.36
CA LYS A 238 7.82 -3.24 7.66
C LYS A 238 7.42 -2.05 8.55
N ASN A 239 7.29 -0.86 7.96
CA ASN A 239 6.72 0.31 8.63
C ASN A 239 5.19 0.26 8.54
N ILE A 240 4.48 0.53 9.65
CA ILE A 240 3.02 0.41 9.74
C ILE A 240 2.42 1.65 10.40
N THR A 241 1.32 2.15 9.87
CA THR A 241 0.44 3.10 10.57
C THR A 241 -0.73 2.37 11.23
N VAL A 242 -1.01 2.66 12.50
CA VAL A 242 -2.18 2.17 13.24
C VAL A 242 -3.05 3.36 13.63
N VAL A 243 -4.34 3.32 13.31
CA VAL A 243 -5.25 4.45 13.54
C VAL A 243 -6.70 3.97 13.70
N GLY A 244 -7.58 4.81 14.27
CA GLY A 244 -9.01 4.54 14.34
C GLY A 244 -9.57 4.60 15.76
N LYS A 245 -10.53 3.73 16.08
CA LYS A 245 -11.13 3.59 17.42
C LYS A 245 -10.15 2.96 18.41
N LEU A 246 -9.20 3.77 18.89
CA LEU A 246 -8.14 3.35 19.82
C LEU A 246 -8.23 4.15 21.12
N LYS A 247 -7.86 3.53 22.25
CA LYS A 247 -7.87 4.21 23.57
C LYS A 247 -6.87 5.36 23.67
N ASN A 248 -5.80 5.34 22.88
CA ASN A 248 -4.80 6.42 22.81
C ASN A 248 -5.27 7.63 21.96
N GLY A 249 -6.52 7.62 21.49
CA GLY A 249 -7.11 8.71 20.72
C GLY A 249 -7.11 8.46 19.21
N LEU A 250 -7.55 9.47 18.47
CA LEU A 250 -7.86 9.36 17.03
C LEU A 250 -6.67 9.65 16.10
N LYS A 251 -5.52 10.04 16.65
CA LYS A 251 -4.31 10.34 15.86
C LYS A 251 -3.65 9.05 15.40
N SER A 252 -3.08 9.08 14.21
CA SER A 252 -2.26 8.00 13.66
C SER A 252 -1.04 7.73 14.55
N GLN A 253 -0.74 6.45 14.77
CA GLN A 253 0.46 5.98 15.45
C GLN A 253 1.32 5.25 14.42
N VAL A 254 2.57 5.69 14.25
CA VAL A 254 3.51 5.11 13.29
C VAL A 254 4.50 4.21 14.02
N PHE A 255 4.55 2.94 13.61
CA PHE A 255 5.50 1.95 14.09
C PHE A 255 6.53 1.70 12.99
N MET A 256 7.79 2.03 13.27
CA MET A 256 8.90 1.86 12.34
C MET A 256 9.60 0.51 12.56
N ASN A 257 10.03 -0.12 11.48
CA ASN A 257 10.80 -1.36 11.50
C ASN A 257 10.13 -2.52 12.27
N VAL A 258 8.81 -2.65 12.17
CA VAL A 258 8.06 -3.76 12.80
C VAL A 258 8.48 -5.09 12.18
N PRO A 259 8.83 -6.12 12.96
CA PRO A 259 9.12 -7.45 12.42
C PRO A 259 7.95 -7.99 11.59
N ILE A 260 8.25 -8.48 10.39
CA ILE A 260 7.24 -9.17 9.56
C ILE A 260 6.74 -10.40 10.32
N GLY A 261 5.45 -10.66 10.35
CA GLY A 261 4.86 -11.71 11.19
C GLY A 261 4.29 -11.23 12.53
N THR A 262 4.53 -9.97 12.93
CA THR A 262 3.81 -9.35 14.05
C THR A 262 2.31 -9.30 13.73
N THR A 263 1.48 -9.65 14.71
CA THR A 263 0.03 -9.72 14.49
C THR A 263 -0.62 -8.33 14.53
N ILE A 264 -1.77 -8.21 13.86
CA ILE A 264 -2.61 -7.01 13.93
C ILE A 264 -2.98 -6.68 15.38
N ARG A 265 -3.30 -7.70 16.19
CA ARG A 265 -3.60 -7.56 17.62
C ARG A 265 -2.47 -6.86 18.37
N GLU A 266 -1.24 -7.34 18.21
CA GLU A 266 -0.10 -6.78 18.94
C GLU A 266 0.12 -5.31 18.63
N LEU A 267 -0.07 -4.91 17.37
CA LEU A 267 0.04 -3.51 16.96
C LEU A 267 -1.10 -2.66 17.48
N ILE A 268 -2.34 -3.17 17.51
CA ILE A 268 -3.48 -2.48 18.10
C ILE A 268 -3.30 -2.31 19.62
N GLU A 269 -2.88 -3.36 20.34
CA GLU A 269 -2.61 -3.28 21.78
C GLU A 269 -1.45 -2.32 22.08
N SER A 270 -0.39 -2.35 21.27
CA SER A 270 0.72 -1.38 21.37
C SER A 270 0.26 0.06 21.11
N ALA A 271 -0.79 0.22 20.30
CA ALA A 271 -1.44 1.49 20.02
C ALA A 271 -2.52 1.87 21.07
N GLY A 272 -2.60 1.15 22.19
CA GLY A 272 -3.51 1.41 23.31
C GLY A 272 -4.74 0.49 23.39
N GLY A 273 -4.93 -0.40 22.42
CA GLY A 273 -6.10 -1.28 22.33
C GLY A 273 -7.33 -0.59 21.75
N ILE A 274 -8.34 -1.39 21.40
CA ILE A 274 -9.60 -0.88 20.84
C ILE A 274 -10.42 -0.15 21.91
N ASP A 275 -10.99 1.00 21.53
CA ASP A 275 -11.93 1.76 22.35
C ASP A 275 -13.40 1.37 22.05
N GLY A 276 -14.00 0.53 22.88
CA GLY A 276 -15.41 0.14 22.75
C GLY A 276 -15.73 -0.74 21.53
N GLU A 277 -16.97 -0.66 21.04
CA GLU A 277 -17.41 -1.43 19.87
C GLU A 277 -16.81 -0.88 18.56
N TYR A 278 -16.40 -1.79 17.68
CA TYR A 278 -15.83 -1.49 16.37
C TYR A 278 -16.60 -2.21 15.26
N GLY A 279 -16.48 -1.71 14.03
CA GLY A 279 -17.13 -2.31 12.85
C GLY A 279 -16.27 -3.40 12.23
N GLU A 280 -15.10 -3.01 11.74
CA GLU A 280 -14.12 -3.92 11.18
C GLU A 280 -12.69 -3.42 11.48
N ILE A 281 -11.72 -4.28 11.18
CA ILE A 281 -10.31 -3.92 11.13
C ILE A 281 -9.87 -4.00 9.68
N ILE A 282 -9.34 -2.91 9.15
CA ILE A 282 -8.82 -2.85 7.78
C ILE A 282 -7.30 -3.01 7.81
N LEU A 283 -6.78 -3.98 7.05
CA LEU A 283 -5.37 -4.08 6.71
C LEU A 283 -5.12 -3.38 5.37
N GLY A 284 -4.34 -2.30 5.39
CA GLY A 284 -4.11 -1.38 4.27
C GLY A 284 -4.68 0.01 4.54
N GLY A 285 -4.94 0.76 3.46
CA GLY A 285 -5.54 2.09 3.54
C GLY A 285 -7.05 2.10 3.30
N PRO A 286 -7.72 3.25 3.50
CA PRO A 286 -9.17 3.37 3.32
C PRO A 286 -9.68 3.01 1.91
N PHE A 287 -8.89 3.22 0.85
CA PHE A 287 -9.33 2.97 -0.53
C PHE A 287 -9.05 1.54 -0.99
N THR A 288 -7.86 1.00 -0.74
CA THR A 288 -7.46 -0.33 -1.26
C THR A 288 -7.30 -1.40 -0.19
N GLY A 289 -7.52 -1.09 1.08
CA GLY A 289 -7.44 -2.05 2.18
C GLY A 289 -8.58 -3.08 2.18
N ARG A 290 -8.38 -4.16 2.94
CA ARG A 290 -9.37 -5.22 3.14
C ARG A 290 -9.65 -5.43 4.62
N SER A 291 -10.80 -6.01 4.92
CA SER A 291 -11.09 -6.56 6.24
C SER A 291 -10.04 -7.60 6.63
N ALA A 292 -9.66 -7.58 7.91
CA ALA A 292 -8.69 -8.48 8.48
C ALA A 292 -9.09 -8.90 9.89
N GLN A 293 -8.62 -10.07 10.31
CA GLN A 293 -8.77 -10.60 11.66
C GLN A 293 -7.58 -10.20 12.54
N MET A 294 -7.81 -10.16 13.84
CA MET A 294 -6.82 -9.72 14.85
C MET A 294 -5.53 -10.56 14.86
N ASP A 295 -5.65 -11.86 14.58
CA ASP A 295 -4.55 -12.82 14.57
C ASP A 295 -3.77 -12.85 13.25
N GLU A 296 -4.24 -12.16 12.22
CA GLU A 296 -3.50 -12.08 10.96
C GLU A 296 -2.15 -11.35 11.15
N PRO A 297 -1.05 -11.90 10.61
CA PRO A 297 0.25 -11.26 10.66
C PRO A 297 0.41 -10.18 9.58
N ILE A 298 1.24 -9.18 9.87
CA ILE A 298 1.70 -8.23 8.84
C ILE A 298 2.70 -8.89 7.89
N THR A 299 2.72 -8.39 6.65
CA THR A 299 3.62 -8.83 5.57
C THR A 299 4.39 -7.65 4.99
N LYS A 300 5.30 -7.90 4.04
CA LYS A 300 6.01 -6.84 3.28
C LYS A 300 5.10 -5.81 2.61
N THR A 301 3.83 -6.15 2.37
CA THR A 301 2.85 -5.31 1.66
C THR A 301 1.84 -4.63 2.58
N SER A 302 1.87 -4.90 3.88
CA SER A 302 0.96 -4.28 4.85
C SER A 302 1.31 -2.80 5.03
N GLY A 303 0.41 -1.86 4.76
CA GLY A 303 0.68 -0.42 4.91
C GLY A 303 0.05 0.23 6.16
N GLY A 304 -1.06 -0.32 6.64
CA GLY A 304 -1.77 0.25 7.77
C GLY A 304 -2.75 -0.72 8.42
N ILE A 305 -3.16 -0.38 9.64
CA ILE A 305 -4.19 -1.07 10.42
C ILE A 305 -5.20 0.00 10.87
N ILE A 306 -6.45 -0.15 10.47
CA ILE A 306 -7.49 0.82 10.77
C ILE A 306 -8.64 0.15 11.49
N VAL A 307 -8.90 0.56 12.74
CA VAL A 307 -10.04 0.07 13.53
C VAL A 307 -11.21 1.02 13.32
N THR A 308 -12.31 0.56 12.72
CA THR A 308 -13.42 1.47 12.36
C THR A 308 -14.53 1.49 13.39
N MET A 309 -15.36 2.53 13.38
CA MET A 309 -16.69 2.49 13.98
C MET A 309 -17.59 1.44 13.30
N PRO A 310 -18.67 0.99 13.95
CA PRO A 310 -19.70 0.15 13.33
C PRO A 310 -20.24 0.76 12.03
N PHE A 311 -20.57 -0.11 11.07
CA PHE A 311 -21.18 0.31 9.81
C PHE A 311 -22.51 1.03 10.06
N LEU A 312 -22.77 2.07 9.26
CA LEU A 312 -24.07 2.72 9.23
C LEU A 312 -25.13 1.73 8.72
N LYS A 313 -26.32 1.75 9.32
CA LYS A 313 -27.44 0.93 8.82
C LYS A 313 -28.10 1.59 7.62
N GLU A 314 -28.33 0.80 6.59
CA GLU A 314 -29.02 1.20 5.37
C GLU A 314 -29.76 -0.02 4.84
N THR A 315 -31.09 0.07 4.69
CA THR A 315 -31.93 -1.05 4.25
C THR A 315 -32.54 -0.84 2.86
N ARG A 316 -32.37 0.35 2.29
CA ARG A 316 -32.88 0.69 0.95
C ARG A 316 -32.12 -0.03 -0.15
N ASN A 317 -32.69 0.01 -1.35
CA ASN A 317 -32.04 -0.52 -2.54
C ASN A 317 -30.81 0.33 -2.89
N MET A 318 -29.64 -0.31 -2.95
CA MET A 318 -28.34 0.32 -3.15
C MET A 318 -27.78 -0.02 -4.52
N GLY A 319 -27.35 1.02 -5.25
CA GLY A 319 -26.51 0.89 -6.43
C GLY A 319 -25.03 0.96 -6.06
N LEU A 320 -24.18 0.19 -6.72
CA LEU A 320 -22.72 0.23 -6.52
C LEU A 320 -22.04 0.90 -7.72
N LEU A 321 -21.16 1.87 -7.47
CA LEU A 321 -20.28 2.44 -8.50
C LEU A 321 -18.82 2.07 -8.21
N VAL A 322 -18.31 1.11 -8.99
CA VAL A 322 -16.97 0.52 -8.84
C VAL A 322 -15.94 1.37 -9.58
N CYS A 323 -14.86 1.75 -8.93
CA CYS A 323 -13.78 2.53 -9.52
C CYS A 323 -12.50 1.71 -9.64
N ALA A 324 -11.81 1.86 -10.78
CA ALA A 324 -10.49 1.25 -10.97
C ALA A 324 -9.42 1.78 -9.99
N CYS A 325 -9.65 2.93 -9.38
CA CYS A 325 -8.69 3.56 -8.46
C CYS A 325 -8.97 3.23 -7.00
N GLY A 326 -10.06 2.55 -6.65
CA GLY A 326 -10.45 2.32 -5.26
C GLY A 326 -10.82 0.86 -4.99
N GLY A 327 -11.71 0.63 -4.02
CA GLY A 327 -12.20 -0.70 -3.70
C GLY A 327 -12.91 -1.37 -4.89
N ASN A 328 -12.69 -2.67 -5.04
CA ASN A 328 -13.34 -3.48 -6.06
C ASN A 328 -14.81 -3.78 -5.71
N GLU A 329 -15.51 -4.46 -6.62
CA GLU A 329 -16.91 -4.82 -6.43
C GLU A 329 -17.15 -5.68 -5.17
N ASN A 330 -16.28 -6.67 -4.92
CA ASN A 330 -16.39 -7.54 -3.76
C ASN A 330 -16.37 -6.72 -2.47
N ARG A 331 -15.46 -5.74 -2.38
CA ARG A 331 -15.36 -4.85 -1.24
C ARG A 331 -16.61 -3.99 -1.06
N LEU A 332 -17.17 -3.44 -2.14
CA LEU A 332 -18.41 -2.66 -2.06
C LEU A 332 -19.60 -3.53 -1.64
N ARG A 333 -19.69 -4.78 -2.12
CA ARG A 333 -20.73 -5.72 -1.72
C ARG A 333 -20.62 -6.08 -0.24
N GLU A 334 -19.40 -6.35 0.24
CA GLU A 334 -19.14 -6.60 1.66
C GLU A 334 -19.64 -5.44 2.54
N ILE A 335 -19.27 -4.21 2.20
CA ILE A 335 -19.72 -3.01 2.92
C ILE A 335 -21.26 -2.90 2.87
N ALA A 336 -21.87 -3.05 1.69
CA ALA A 336 -23.32 -2.98 1.53
C ALA A 336 -24.04 -4.04 2.40
N THR A 337 -23.53 -5.27 2.42
CA THR A 337 -24.04 -6.36 3.28
C THR A 337 -23.93 -5.99 4.76
N ASN A 338 -22.80 -5.47 5.22
CA ASN A 338 -22.61 -5.08 6.61
C ASN A 338 -23.50 -3.89 7.03
N MET A 339 -23.82 -2.99 6.08
CA MET A 339 -24.80 -1.92 6.26
C MET A 339 -26.24 -2.44 6.31
N GLY A 340 -26.51 -3.62 5.73
CA GLY A 340 -27.85 -4.22 5.63
C GLY A 340 -28.61 -3.87 4.33
N ALA A 341 -27.90 -3.35 3.32
CA ALA A 341 -28.50 -2.82 2.11
C ALA A 341 -28.70 -3.91 1.04
N ASN A 342 -29.79 -3.78 0.27
CA ASN A 342 -30.04 -4.67 -0.86
C ASN A 342 -29.39 -4.13 -2.13
N VAL A 343 -28.42 -4.85 -2.70
CA VAL A 343 -27.72 -4.40 -3.92
C VAL A 343 -28.56 -4.72 -5.16
N VAL A 344 -29.04 -3.68 -5.86
CA VAL A 344 -29.92 -3.81 -7.03
C VAL A 344 -29.25 -3.55 -8.37
N GLY A 345 -28.03 -2.99 -8.37
CA GLY A 345 -27.30 -2.70 -9.59
C GLY A 345 -25.84 -2.37 -9.33
N VAL A 346 -24.98 -2.71 -10.28
CA VAL A 346 -23.54 -2.41 -10.23
C VAL A 346 -23.13 -1.78 -11.56
N GLU A 347 -22.49 -0.63 -11.47
CA GLU A 347 -21.87 0.04 -12.59
C GLU A 347 -20.38 0.23 -12.33
N LYS A 348 -19.60 0.25 -13.41
CA LYS A 348 -18.18 0.63 -13.38
C LYS A 348 -18.05 2.11 -13.73
N CYS A 349 -17.09 2.79 -13.09
CA CYS A 349 -16.68 4.15 -13.39
C CYS A 349 -16.49 4.33 -14.90
N LYS A 350 -16.88 5.47 -15.46
CA LYS A 350 -16.78 5.75 -16.90
C LYS A 350 -15.37 5.50 -17.49
N GLN A 351 -14.32 5.74 -16.70
CA GLN A 351 -12.92 5.53 -17.11
C GLN A 351 -12.35 4.16 -16.76
N ALA A 352 -13.12 3.28 -16.13
CA ALA A 352 -12.63 1.96 -15.74
C ALA A 352 -12.67 1.01 -16.94
N LEU A 353 -11.49 0.57 -17.37
CA LEU A 353 -11.29 -0.42 -18.42
C LEU A 353 -10.73 -1.71 -17.84
N GLU A 354 -11.09 -2.84 -18.43
CA GLU A 354 -10.51 -4.13 -18.07
C GLU A 354 -9.21 -4.38 -18.81
N VAL A 355 -8.14 -4.60 -18.06
CA VAL A 355 -6.81 -4.93 -18.56
C VAL A 355 -6.31 -6.16 -17.82
N LYS A 356 -6.18 -7.28 -18.53
CA LYS A 356 -5.69 -8.57 -17.97
C LYS A 356 -6.42 -8.96 -16.66
N GLY A 357 -7.76 -8.86 -16.68
CA GLY A 357 -8.62 -9.21 -15.54
C GLY A 357 -8.66 -8.20 -14.40
N ASN A 358 -7.99 -7.04 -14.51
CA ASN A 358 -7.99 -5.98 -13.50
C ASN A 358 -8.57 -4.69 -14.08
N LEU A 359 -9.25 -3.89 -13.24
CA LEU A 359 -9.70 -2.57 -13.65
C LEU A 359 -8.53 -1.58 -13.63
N LYS A 360 -8.40 -0.81 -14.71
CA LYS A 360 -7.45 0.29 -14.87
C LYS A 360 -8.20 1.55 -15.29
N CYS A 361 -7.85 2.68 -14.70
CA CYS A 361 -8.48 3.96 -15.02
C CYS A 361 -7.81 4.59 -16.25
N GLU A 362 -8.55 5.08 -17.23
CA GLU A 362 -7.99 5.78 -18.40
C GLU A 362 -7.16 7.01 -18.00
N ASN A 363 -7.65 7.85 -17.09
CA ASN A 363 -6.94 9.04 -16.61
C ASN A 363 -7.09 9.17 -15.09
N PRO A 364 -6.25 8.47 -14.31
CA PRO A 364 -6.36 8.42 -12.85
C PRO A 364 -6.38 9.83 -12.23
N GLY A 365 -7.43 10.11 -11.47
CA GLY A 365 -7.62 11.40 -10.79
C GLY A 365 -8.34 12.49 -11.60
N ASN A 366 -8.58 12.31 -12.90
CA ASN A 366 -9.22 13.32 -13.76
C ASN A 366 -10.52 12.77 -14.37
N CYS A 367 -11.67 13.13 -13.80
CA CYS A 367 -12.95 12.53 -14.12
C CYS A 367 -13.69 13.22 -15.29
N PRO A 368 -14.21 12.47 -16.28
CA PRO A 368 -15.04 12.99 -17.37
C PRO A 368 -16.54 13.11 -17.00
N GLY A 369 -16.88 12.90 -15.73
CA GLY A 369 -18.26 12.86 -15.21
C GLY A 369 -18.87 11.46 -15.14
N GLN A 370 -19.77 11.26 -14.17
CA GLN A 370 -20.42 9.97 -13.86
C GLN A 370 -21.95 9.97 -14.05
N ALA A 371 -22.52 11.00 -14.69
CA ALA A 371 -23.98 11.19 -14.76
C ALA A 371 -24.72 9.99 -15.37
N GLU A 372 -24.22 9.46 -16.49
CA GLU A 372 -24.80 8.29 -17.15
C GLU A 372 -24.86 7.07 -16.23
N LYS A 373 -23.80 6.83 -15.46
CA LYS A 373 -23.69 5.69 -14.54
C LYS A 373 -24.67 5.81 -13.38
N ILE A 374 -24.81 6.98 -12.80
CA ILE A 374 -25.79 7.24 -11.73
C ILE A 374 -27.23 7.09 -12.26
N LEU A 375 -27.52 7.58 -13.46
CA LEU A 375 -28.85 7.42 -14.09
C LEU A 375 -29.18 5.94 -14.36
N LYS A 376 -28.20 5.14 -14.78
CA LYS A 376 -28.38 3.69 -14.95
C LYS A 376 -28.69 3.00 -13.63
N LEU A 377 -27.93 3.28 -12.57
CA LEU A 377 -28.21 2.75 -11.23
C LEU A 377 -29.62 3.13 -10.74
N LYS A 378 -30.04 4.39 -10.95
CA LYS A 378 -31.41 4.82 -10.63
C LYS A 378 -32.46 4.01 -11.37
N LYS A 379 -32.27 3.78 -12.68
CA LYS A 379 -33.17 2.96 -13.51
C LYS A 379 -33.22 1.50 -13.06
N SER A 380 -32.14 0.97 -12.50
CA SER A 380 -32.09 -0.36 -11.87
C SER A 380 -32.79 -0.41 -10.49
N GLY A 381 -33.45 0.66 -10.06
CA GLY A 381 -34.20 0.71 -8.80
C GLY A 381 -33.37 1.17 -7.60
N ALA A 382 -32.15 1.70 -7.80
CA ALA A 382 -31.35 2.21 -6.70
C ALA A 382 -31.99 3.48 -6.09
N GLU A 383 -32.10 3.46 -4.77
CA GLU A 383 -32.55 4.59 -3.94
C GLU A 383 -31.36 5.33 -3.34
N VAL A 384 -30.28 4.59 -3.05
CA VAL A 384 -29.00 5.10 -2.56
C VAL A 384 -27.86 4.59 -3.43
N VAL A 385 -26.70 5.22 -3.35
CA VAL A 385 -25.49 4.75 -4.05
C VAL A 385 -24.31 4.65 -3.11
N LEU A 386 -23.59 3.53 -3.18
CA LEU A 386 -22.29 3.32 -2.56
C LEU A 386 -21.21 3.38 -3.65
N ILE A 387 -20.24 4.28 -3.48
CA ILE A 387 -19.19 4.53 -4.46
C ILE A 387 -17.80 4.19 -3.91
N SER A 388 -16.91 3.80 -4.83
CA SER A 388 -15.48 3.61 -4.57
C SER A 388 -14.57 4.58 -5.32
N ASN A 389 -15.17 5.64 -5.87
CA ASN A 389 -14.53 6.59 -6.76
C ASN A 389 -13.38 7.36 -6.12
N CYS A 390 -12.35 7.70 -6.92
CA CYS A 390 -11.31 8.62 -6.47
C CYS A 390 -11.87 10.03 -6.19
N SER A 391 -11.07 10.90 -5.57
CA SER A 391 -11.53 12.21 -5.07
C SER A 391 -12.31 13.03 -6.10
N ASP A 392 -11.78 13.15 -7.32
CA ASP A 392 -12.43 13.95 -8.37
C ASP A 392 -13.69 13.25 -8.94
N CYS A 393 -13.60 11.94 -9.20
CA CYS A 393 -14.75 11.15 -9.62
C CYS A 393 -15.91 11.24 -8.61
N THR A 394 -15.60 11.20 -7.32
CA THR A 394 -16.59 11.36 -6.26
C THR A 394 -17.29 12.72 -6.32
N ASN A 395 -16.57 13.81 -6.58
CA ASN A 395 -17.19 15.13 -6.73
C ASN A 395 -18.15 15.18 -7.93
N THR A 396 -17.84 14.49 -9.03
CA THR A 396 -18.76 14.41 -10.18
C THR A 396 -20.04 13.63 -9.86
N VAL A 397 -19.96 12.59 -9.01
CA VAL A 397 -21.15 11.87 -8.50
C VAL A 397 -21.99 12.80 -7.63
N MET A 398 -21.36 13.59 -6.76
CA MET A 398 -22.04 14.56 -5.90
C MET A 398 -22.76 15.68 -6.67
N CYS A 399 -22.36 15.96 -7.91
CA CYS A 399 -23.06 16.92 -8.76
C CYS A 399 -24.38 16.39 -9.36
N VAL A 400 -24.60 15.06 -9.30
CA VAL A 400 -25.70 14.37 -9.99
C VAL A 400 -26.63 13.66 -8.99
N ALA A 401 -26.11 12.75 -8.16
CA ALA A 401 -26.91 11.88 -7.31
C ALA A 401 -27.84 12.66 -6.35
N PRO A 402 -27.41 13.76 -5.68
CA PRO A 402 -28.29 14.57 -4.86
C PRO A 402 -29.48 15.18 -5.61
N LYS A 403 -29.28 15.61 -6.87
CA LYS A 403 -30.37 16.15 -7.72
C LYS A 403 -31.41 15.09 -8.05
N LEU A 404 -31.01 13.82 -8.06
CA LEU A 404 -31.88 12.65 -8.24
C LEU A 404 -32.44 12.12 -6.91
N LYS A 405 -32.25 12.85 -5.81
CA LYS A 405 -32.61 12.44 -4.44
C LYS A 405 -32.03 11.08 -4.06
N MET A 406 -30.82 10.78 -4.51
CA MET A 406 -30.06 9.57 -4.14
C MET A 406 -28.95 9.93 -3.16
N PRO A 407 -29.07 9.59 -1.86
CA PRO A 407 -27.97 9.69 -0.91
C PRO A 407 -26.72 8.93 -1.40
N VAL A 408 -25.56 9.52 -1.14
CA VAL A 408 -24.26 8.97 -1.53
C VAL A 408 -23.48 8.53 -0.29
N TYR A 409 -23.16 7.25 -0.26
CA TYR A 409 -22.18 6.64 0.63
C TYR A 409 -20.88 6.41 -0.14
N HIS A 410 -19.75 6.55 0.55
CA HIS A 410 -18.43 6.26 0.01
C HIS A 410 -17.79 5.13 0.81
N LEU A 411 -16.99 4.27 0.17
CA LEU A 411 -16.35 3.13 0.84
C LEU A 411 -15.50 3.52 2.05
N THR A 412 -15.05 4.77 2.11
CA THR A 412 -14.19 5.29 3.18
C THR A 412 -14.98 5.96 4.30
N ASP A 413 -16.31 6.04 4.22
CA ASP A 413 -17.10 6.90 5.13
C ASP A 413 -17.00 6.49 6.58
N HIS A 414 -17.18 5.19 6.87
CA HIS A 414 -17.05 4.67 8.23
C HIS A 414 -15.62 4.87 8.75
N VAL A 415 -14.62 4.76 7.88
CA VAL A 415 -13.21 5.06 8.23
C VAL A 415 -13.03 6.53 8.59
N MET A 416 -13.42 7.45 7.72
CA MET A 416 -13.23 8.90 7.94
C MET A 416 -14.01 9.38 9.17
N ARG A 417 -15.25 8.89 9.35
CA ARG A 417 -16.07 9.21 10.52
C ARG A 417 -15.45 8.73 11.83
N THR A 418 -14.75 7.60 11.81
CA THR A 418 -14.08 7.06 12.99
C THR A 418 -13.11 8.06 13.60
N VAL A 419 -12.37 8.77 12.74
CA VAL A 419 -11.30 9.70 13.15
C VAL A 419 -11.72 11.17 13.04
N ASN A 420 -13.02 11.45 12.89
CA ASN A 420 -13.55 12.79 12.65
C ASN A 420 -12.89 13.52 11.47
N HIS A 421 -12.43 12.77 10.46
CA HIS A 421 -11.86 13.34 9.25
C HIS A 421 -12.99 13.76 8.30
N PRO A 422 -12.85 14.90 7.58
CA PRO A 422 -13.78 15.28 6.53
C PRO A 422 -14.02 14.15 5.52
N LEU A 423 -15.27 13.93 5.13
CA LEU A 423 -15.59 12.90 4.14
C LEU A 423 -14.92 13.22 2.80
N ILE A 424 -14.57 12.18 2.04
CA ILE A 424 -13.90 12.32 0.73
C ILE A 424 -14.92 12.68 -0.35
N ARG A 425 -15.66 13.77 -0.14
CA ARG A 425 -16.63 14.34 -1.07
C ARG A 425 -16.95 15.79 -0.70
N ARG A 426 -17.19 16.63 -1.69
CA ARG A 426 -17.71 17.99 -1.48
C ARG A 426 -18.97 18.17 -2.32
N LEU A 427 -19.97 18.85 -1.75
CA LEU A 427 -21.05 19.44 -2.53
C LEU A 427 -20.49 20.75 -3.11
N LYS A 428 -20.51 20.87 -4.44
CA LYS A 428 -20.26 22.14 -5.10
C LYS A 428 -21.55 22.91 -5.26
#